data_AF-A0A7J4TQU4-F1
#
_entry.id   AF-A0A7J4TQU4-F1
#
_cell.length_a   1.000
_cell.length_b   1.000
_cell.length_c   1.000
_cell.angle_alpha   90.00
_cell.angle_beta   90.00
_cell.angle_gamma   90.00
#
_symmetry.space_group_name_H-M   'P 1'
#
loop_
_entity.id
_entity.type
_entity.pdbx_description
1 polymer ?
#
loop_
_entity_poly.entity_id
_entity_poly.type
_entity_poly.pdbx_seq_one_letter_code
_entity_poly.pdbx_strand_id
1 'polypeptide(L)'
;MVSDSIGIKAGSSVFPNDNAYSSVAQLIAPLTRMFRQIYFVVSAVKGATDRTIDDIAREQGRDGNDRNGLDQALRGTPRPYTGVFNTPEVAYRLVQPEMESARRLAGELRARGIDTTVLEHGPTYPLLGVDNHEYLFATPDIEASYELQRQQPEQVQDDHTRVVVVPGFGVRNQRGEVMCTGRGSSDLTLVQIAEVYGLPEIVFWKDTGGFWARPNQPRYGIIEGNMSRAEALERRGEKVLDERTYAFPGHIRITEPGKYDCGTRILPPENPWQFDEAMRRTA
;
A
#
# COMPACT_ATOMS: atom_id res chain seq x y z
N MET A 1 -8.53 25.59 5.58
CA MET A 1 -9.30 24.34 5.73
C MET A 1 -8.30 23.27 6.09
N VAL A 2 -8.43 22.66 7.27
CA VAL A 2 -7.69 21.45 7.61
C VAL A 2 -8.13 20.39 6.60
N SER A 3 -7.22 19.73 5.88
CA SER A 3 -7.58 18.51 5.18
C SER A 3 -7.99 17.52 6.25
N ASP A 4 -9.26 17.10 6.30
CA ASP A 4 -9.74 16.32 7.43
C ASP A 4 -9.00 14.97 7.54
N SER A 5 -8.62 14.38 6.40
CA SER A 5 -7.87 13.13 6.38
C SER A 5 -6.72 13.15 5.38
N ILE A 6 -5.74 12.28 5.59
CA ILE A 6 -4.62 12.03 4.65
C ILE A 6 -4.25 10.56 4.63
N GLY A 7 -3.84 10.08 3.45
CA GLY A 7 -3.27 8.76 3.29
C GLY A 7 -1.75 8.84 3.21
N ILE A 8 -1.03 8.03 4.00
CA ILE A 8 0.43 7.97 3.99
C ILE A 8 0.85 6.51 3.87
N LYS A 9 1.88 6.22 3.06
CA LYS A 9 2.50 4.90 3.00
C LYS A 9 4.00 4.99 3.25
N ALA A 10 4.50 4.06 4.07
CA ALA A 10 5.92 3.85 4.27
C ALA A 10 6.33 2.41 3.86
N GLY A 11 7.38 2.31 3.05
CA GLY A 11 7.92 1.03 2.57
C GLY A 11 9.03 0.46 3.47
N SER A 12 9.60 -0.66 3.06
CA SER A 12 10.70 -1.34 3.77
C SER A 12 11.99 -0.51 3.87
N SER A 13 12.16 0.53 3.06
CA SER A 13 13.28 1.48 3.20
C SER A 13 13.16 2.33 4.47
N VAL A 14 11.92 2.67 4.84
CA VAL A 14 11.57 3.39 6.07
C VAL A 14 11.54 2.44 7.28
N PHE A 15 11.29 1.14 7.05
CA PHE A 15 11.36 0.08 8.06
C PHE A 15 12.54 -0.90 7.80
N PRO A 16 13.80 -0.44 7.93
CA PRO A 16 14.96 -1.31 7.69
C PRO A 16 15.13 -2.39 8.77
N ASN A 17 14.58 -2.18 9.96
CA ASN A 17 14.64 -3.09 11.11
C ASN A 17 13.57 -2.71 12.16
N ASP A 18 13.45 -3.52 13.22
CA ASP A 18 12.46 -3.35 14.29
C ASP A 18 12.58 -2.04 15.07
N ASN A 19 13.76 -1.41 15.13
CA ASN A 19 13.91 -0.13 15.84
C ASN A 19 13.25 1.03 15.08
N ALA A 20 12.94 0.84 13.80
CA ALA A 20 12.36 1.89 12.97
C ALA A 20 10.93 2.27 13.37
N TYR A 21 10.13 1.36 13.95
CA TYR A 21 8.74 1.64 14.32
C TYR A 21 8.63 2.81 15.30
N SER A 22 9.52 2.86 16.29
CA SER A 22 9.56 3.93 17.28
C SER A 22 9.90 5.29 16.64
N SER A 23 10.89 5.32 15.75
CA SER A 23 11.25 6.54 15.00
C SER A 23 10.13 7.00 14.07
N VAL A 24 9.49 6.07 13.35
CA VAL A 24 8.35 6.37 12.47
C VAL A 24 7.16 6.92 13.26
N ALA A 25 6.84 6.34 14.42
CA ALA A 25 5.80 6.85 15.30
C ALA A 25 6.09 8.29 15.78
N GLN A 26 7.37 8.64 16.02
CA GLN A 26 7.76 10.03 16.33
C GLN A 26 7.53 10.97 15.15
N LEU A 27 7.72 10.51 13.91
CA LEU A 27 7.47 11.29 12.70
C LEU A 27 5.97 11.47 12.41
N ILE A 28 5.13 10.51 12.77
CA ILE A 28 3.66 10.60 12.62
C ILE A 28 3.05 11.55 13.68
N ALA A 29 3.58 11.55 14.91
CA ALA A 29 3.04 12.33 16.02
C ALA A 29 2.76 13.82 15.73
N PRO A 30 3.64 14.60 15.07
CA PRO A 30 3.31 15.98 14.72
C PRO A 30 2.18 16.08 13.68
N LEU A 31 2.06 15.11 12.77
CA LEU A 31 1.02 15.11 11.73
C LEU A 31 -0.37 14.91 12.30
N THR A 32 -0.51 14.23 13.44
CA THR A 32 -1.80 14.07 14.12
C THR A 32 -2.35 15.39 14.66
N ARG A 33 -1.56 16.47 14.70
CA ARG A 33 -2.05 17.83 15.00
C ARG A 33 -2.57 18.54 13.76
N MET A 34 -2.22 18.05 12.58
CA MET A 34 -2.46 18.69 11.29
C MET A 34 -3.63 18.06 10.52
N PHE A 35 -3.89 16.78 10.74
CA PHE A 35 -4.96 16.04 10.10
C PHE A 35 -5.87 15.45 11.19
N ARG A 36 -7.19 15.41 10.94
CA ARG A 36 -8.13 14.79 11.87
C ARG A 36 -7.89 13.28 11.95
N GLN A 37 -7.65 12.66 10.81
CA GLN A 37 -7.41 11.22 10.70
C GLN A 37 -6.29 10.92 9.69
N ILE A 38 -5.38 10.01 10.05
CA ILE A 38 -4.29 9.56 9.17
C ILE A 38 -4.48 8.08 8.87
N TYR A 39 -4.55 7.73 7.59
CA TYR A 39 -4.52 6.35 7.12
C TYR A 39 -3.07 6.00 6.78
N PHE A 40 -2.42 5.22 7.64
CA PHE A 40 -1.00 4.90 7.51
C PHE A 40 -0.80 3.47 7.04
N VAL A 41 -0.50 3.30 5.75
CA VAL A 41 -0.21 1.99 5.14
C VAL A 41 1.24 1.61 5.40
N VAL A 42 1.45 0.40 5.93
CA VAL A 42 2.78 -0.14 6.21
C VAL A 42 3.11 -1.32 5.31
N SER A 43 4.35 -1.37 4.84
CA SER A 43 4.94 -2.61 4.32
C SER A 43 5.59 -3.41 5.45
N ALA A 44 5.91 -4.68 5.17
CA ALA A 44 6.76 -5.48 6.04
C ALA A 44 8.13 -4.82 6.29
N VAL A 45 8.73 -5.14 7.43
CA VAL A 45 10.15 -4.84 7.70
C VAL A 45 11.03 -5.48 6.63
N LYS A 46 12.14 -4.82 6.30
CA LYS A 46 13.04 -5.24 5.21
C LYS A 46 13.41 -6.74 5.29
N GLY A 47 13.14 -7.44 4.19
CA GLY A 47 13.44 -8.86 4.01
C GLY A 47 12.48 -9.84 4.68
N ALA A 48 11.46 -9.39 5.43
CA ALA A 48 10.51 -10.32 6.05
C ALA A 48 9.65 -11.06 5.03
N THR A 49 9.06 -10.35 4.07
CA THR A 49 8.30 -10.98 2.97
C THR A 49 9.16 -11.94 2.16
N ASP A 50 10.42 -11.60 1.88
CA ASP A 50 11.33 -12.48 1.12
C ASP A 50 11.63 -13.78 1.89
N ARG A 51 11.80 -13.72 3.22
CA ARG A 51 11.94 -14.91 4.08
C ARG A 51 10.67 -15.76 4.07
N THR A 52 9.49 -15.14 4.17
CA THR A 52 8.22 -15.87 4.08
C THR A 52 8.06 -16.57 2.73
N ILE A 53 8.45 -15.92 1.63
CA ILE A 53 8.49 -16.55 0.30
C ILE A 53 9.46 -17.74 0.30
N ASP A 54 10.66 -17.61 0.88
CA ASP A 54 11.63 -18.72 0.98
C ASP A 54 11.10 -19.90 1.79
N ASP A 55 10.38 -19.64 2.88
CA ASP A 55 9.81 -20.67 3.73
C ASP A 55 8.70 -21.43 2.99
N ILE A 56 7.74 -20.71 2.40
CA ILE A 56 6.65 -21.31 1.61
C ILE A 56 7.21 -22.11 0.43
N ALA A 57 8.18 -21.55 -0.29
CA ALA A 57 8.79 -22.19 -1.44
C ALA A 57 9.49 -23.50 -1.09
N ARG A 58 10.15 -23.59 0.07
CA ARG A 58 10.80 -24.81 0.57
C ARG A 58 9.79 -25.86 1.03
N GLU A 59 8.71 -25.43 1.68
CA GLU A 59 7.70 -26.35 2.23
C GLU A 59 6.75 -26.92 1.18
N GLN A 60 6.40 -26.13 0.15
CA GLN A 60 5.34 -26.46 -0.80
C GLN A 60 5.79 -26.49 -2.26
N GLY A 61 7.04 -26.09 -2.55
CA GLY A 61 7.56 -26.09 -3.91
C GLY A 61 7.74 -27.48 -4.50
N ARG A 62 7.64 -27.57 -5.83
CA ARG A 62 7.98 -28.79 -6.57
C ARG A 62 9.44 -29.16 -6.28
N ASP A 63 9.71 -30.45 -6.05
CA ASP A 63 11.04 -30.99 -5.75
C ASP A 63 11.76 -30.37 -4.54
N GLY A 64 11.03 -29.73 -3.62
CA GLY A 64 11.55 -29.23 -2.34
C GLY A 64 12.07 -27.78 -2.34
N ASN A 65 11.95 -27.02 -3.44
CA ASN A 65 12.12 -25.57 -3.46
C ASN A 65 11.64 -24.95 -4.80
N ASP A 66 10.59 -24.11 -4.79
CA ASP A 66 10.16 -23.34 -5.97
C ASP A 66 9.95 -21.84 -5.67
N ARG A 67 11.02 -21.16 -5.24
CA ARG A 67 10.99 -19.71 -4.98
C ARG A 67 10.63 -18.91 -6.24
N ASN A 68 11.18 -19.32 -7.38
CA ASN A 68 10.98 -18.61 -8.65
C ASN A 68 9.53 -18.69 -9.10
N GLY A 69 8.88 -19.86 -8.99
CA GLY A 69 7.47 -20.02 -9.29
C GLY A 69 6.57 -19.15 -8.40
N LEU A 70 6.88 -19.05 -7.11
CA LEU A 70 6.14 -18.17 -6.19
C LEU A 70 6.36 -16.68 -6.51
N ASP A 71 7.60 -16.24 -6.79
CA ASP A 71 7.85 -14.83 -7.19
C ASP A 71 7.19 -14.49 -8.52
N GLN A 72 7.16 -15.44 -9.48
CA GLN A 72 6.45 -15.26 -10.74
C GLN A 72 4.93 -15.17 -10.54
N ALA A 73 4.34 -16.03 -9.72
CA ALA A 73 2.92 -15.97 -9.38
C ALA A 73 2.54 -14.64 -8.72
N LEU A 74 3.37 -14.17 -7.77
CA LEU A 74 3.22 -12.85 -7.13
C LEU A 74 3.42 -11.67 -8.10
N ARG A 75 4.01 -11.88 -9.28
CA ARG A 75 4.10 -10.86 -10.34
C ARG A 75 2.98 -10.98 -11.37
N GLY A 76 2.06 -11.92 -11.19
CA GLY A 76 0.98 -12.18 -12.14
C GLY A 76 1.44 -12.93 -13.39
N THR A 77 2.46 -13.79 -13.29
CA THR A 77 2.97 -14.56 -14.43
C THR A 77 3.08 -16.05 -14.08
N PRO A 78 2.39 -16.96 -14.77
CA PRO A 78 1.28 -16.72 -15.70
C PRO A 78 0.05 -16.15 -14.99
N ARG A 79 -0.89 -15.59 -15.77
CA ARG A 79 -2.20 -15.15 -15.30
C ARG A 79 -3.33 -15.80 -16.12
N PRO A 80 -4.26 -16.56 -15.51
CA PRO A 80 -4.29 -16.90 -14.09
C PRO A 80 -3.17 -17.88 -13.70
N TYR A 81 -2.65 -17.76 -12.48
CA TYR A 81 -1.73 -18.74 -11.90
C TYR A 81 -2.53 -19.88 -11.25
N THR A 82 -2.32 -21.11 -11.71
CA THR A 82 -3.04 -22.31 -11.24
C THR A 82 -2.13 -23.31 -10.51
N GLY A 83 -0.94 -22.87 -10.11
CA GLY A 83 0.03 -23.73 -9.43
C GLY A 83 -0.27 -23.93 -7.94
N VAL A 84 0.57 -24.74 -7.29
CA VAL A 84 0.38 -25.23 -5.91
C VAL A 84 0.31 -24.12 -4.86
N PHE A 85 0.90 -22.95 -5.14
CA PHE A 85 0.87 -21.83 -4.22
C PHE A 85 -0.45 -21.03 -4.24
N ASN A 86 -1.34 -21.28 -5.20
CA ASN A 86 -2.57 -20.49 -5.39
C ASN A 86 -3.66 -20.87 -4.39
N THR A 87 -3.43 -20.59 -3.11
CA THR A 87 -4.32 -20.95 -2.02
C THR A 87 -4.48 -19.77 -1.05
N PRO A 88 -5.63 -19.66 -0.36
CA PRO A 88 -5.84 -18.64 0.65
C PRO A 88 -4.87 -18.78 1.84
N GLU A 89 -4.42 -20.01 2.16
CA GLU A 89 -3.44 -20.25 3.22
C GLU A 89 -2.07 -19.63 2.88
N VAL A 90 -1.62 -19.78 1.63
CA VAL A 90 -0.36 -19.17 1.17
C VAL A 90 -0.49 -17.65 1.17
N ALA A 91 -1.59 -17.10 0.66
CA ALA A 91 -1.83 -15.66 0.69
C ALA A 91 -1.87 -15.11 2.13
N TYR A 92 -2.53 -15.81 3.05
CA TYR A 92 -2.59 -15.43 4.46
C TYR A 92 -1.20 -15.41 5.11
N ARG A 93 -0.34 -16.39 4.81
CA ARG A 93 1.05 -16.40 5.29
C ARG A 93 1.84 -15.22 4.73
N LEU A 94 1.67 -14.91 3.45
CA LEU A 94 2.39 -13.85 2.76
C LEU A 94 2.09 -12.45 3.30
N VAL A 95 0.88 -12.20 3.81
CA VAL A 95 0.52 -10.90 4.41
C VAL A 95 0.86 -10.76 5.89
N GLN A 96 1.26 -11.85 6.58
CA GLN A 96 1.62 -11.79 8.01
C GLN A 96 2.71 -10.76 8.32
N PRO A 97 3.78 -10.62 7.52
CA PRO A 97 4.81 -9.62 7.79
C PRO A 97 4.29 -8.18 7.83
N GLU A 98 3.35 -7.82 6.94
CA GLU A 98 2.67 -6.52 6.96
C GLU A 98 1.77 -6.36 8.20
N MET A 99 1.04 -7.41 8.59
CA MET A 99 0.21 -7.39 9.81
C MET A 99 1.06 -7.20 11.07
N GLU A 100 2.22 -7.87 11.15
CA GLU A 100 3.15 -7.70 12.25
C GLU A 100 3.72 -6.27 12.30
N SER A 101 4.13 -5.71 11.15
CA SER A 101 4.53 -4.31 11.03
C SER A 101 3.42 -3.35 11.51
N ALA A 102 2.17 -3.61 11.12
CA ALA A 102 1.03 -2.76 11.50
C ALA A 102 0.81 -2.75 13.01
N ARG A 103 0.81 -3.94 13.63
CA ARG A 103 0.68 -4.09 15.08
C ARG A 103 1.81 -3.42 15.86
N ARG A 104 3.06 -3.58 15.40
CA ARG A 104 4.24 -2.97 16.03
C ARG A 104 4.19 -1.45 15.96
N LEU A 105 3.91 -0.88 14.79
CA LEU A 105 3.75 0.57 14.66
C LEU A 105 2.61 1.11 15.52
N ALA A 106 1.47 0.42 15.54
CA ALA A 106 0.34 0.82 16.38
C ALA A 106 0.66 0.75 17.88
N GLY A 107 1.42 -0.25 18.32
CA GLY A 107 1.93 -0.33 19.69
C GLY A 107 2.76 0.91 20.05
N GLU A 108 3.68 1.32 19.16
CA GLU A 108 4.50 2.51 19.35
C GLU A 108 3.66 3.81 19.36
N LEU A 109 2.67 3.94 18.49
CA LEU A 109 1.77 5.09 18.46
C LEU A 109 0.93 5.18 19.76
N ARG A 110 0.35 4.06 20.20
CA ARG A 110 -0.43 3.99 21.44
C ARG A 110 0.41 4.28 22.68
N ALA A 111 1.66 3.79 22.73
CA ALA A 111 2.60 4.10 23.80
C ALA A 111 2.92 5.61 23.91
N ARG A 112 2.68 6.38 22.84
CA ARG A 112 2.79 7.84 22.79
C ARG A 112 1.47 8.57 23.06
N GLY A 113 0.42 7.84 23.45
CA GLY A 113 -0.91 8.41 23.70
C GLY A 113 -1.66 8.82 22.43
N ILE A 114 -1.33 8.22 21.27
CA ILE A 114 -2.04 8.47 20.02
C ILE A 114 -3.11 7.39 19.85
N ASP A 115 -4.38 7.81 19.80
CA ASP A 115 -5.51 6.92 19.52
C ASP A 115 -5.34 6.28 18.14
N THR A 116 -5.18 4.95 18.15
CA THR A 116 -4.75 4.20 16.98
C THR A 116 -5.57 2.92 16.82
N THR A 117 -6.09 2.71 15.62
CA THR A 117 -6.79 1.49 15.20
C THR A 117 -5.94 0.76 14.16
N VAL A 118 -5.96 -0.58 14.17
CA VAL A 118 -5.26 -1.42 13.21
C VAL A 118 -6.30 -2.14 12.38
N LEU A 119 -6.19 -2.07 11.05
CA LEU A 119 -6.91 -2.98 10.17
C LEU A 119 -6.16 -4.30 10.11
N GLU A 120 -6.87 -5.41 10.13
CA GLU A 120 -6.28 -6.75 10.14
C GLU A 120 -6.71 -7.49 8.88
N HIS A 121 -5.77 -8.09 8.15
CA HIS A 121 -6.12 -9.00 7.06
C HIS A 121 -6.91 -10.18 7.63
N GLY A 122 -8.06 -10.46 7.02
CA GLY A 122 -9.02 -11.45 7.50
C GLY A 122 -10.45 -11.10 7.10
N PRO A 123 -11.46 -11.75 7.68
CA PRO A 123 -12.86 -11.61 7.25
C PRO A 123 -13.46 -10.20 7.36
N THR A 124 -12.86 -9.33 8.18
CA THR A 124 -13.33 -7.95 8.40
C THR A 124 -12.45 -6.90 7.73
N TYR A 125 -11.46 -7.30 6.93
CA TYR A 125 -10.61 -6.34 6.21
C TYR A 125 -11.47 -5.57 5.18
N PRO A 126 -11.37 -4.23 5.08
CA PRO A 126 -12.33 -3.46 4.30
C PRO A 126 -12.07 -3.46 2.79
N LEU A 127 -10.89 -3.93 2.36
CA LEU A 127 -10.54 -3.99 0.94
C LEU A 127 -10.91 -5.35 0.35
N LEU A 128 -11.79 -5.32 -0.64
CA LEU A 128 -12.23 -6.47 -1.40
C LEU A 128 -11.44 -6.62 -2.69
N GLY A 129 -11.23 -7.87 -3.10
CA GLY A 129 -10.78 -8.24 -4.44
C GLY A 129 -11.82 -9.09 -5.15
N VAL A 130 -11.74 -9.11 -6.48
CA VAL A 130 -12.62 -9.92 -7.34
C VAL A 130 -12.45 -11.40 -6.99
N ASP A 131 -13.57 -12.10 -6.79
CA ASP A 131 -13.59 -13.52 -6.45
C ASP A 131 -13.41 -14.39 -7.71
N ASN A 132 -12.17 -14.41 -8.22
CA ASN A 132 -11.78 -15.17 -9.41
C ASN A 132 -10.69 -16.23 -9.12
N HIS A 133 -10.48 -16.56 -7.84
CA HIS A 133 -9.46 -17.48 -7.35
C HIS A 133 -8.00 -17.09 -7.67
N GLU A 134 -7.69 -15.82 -7.92
CA GLU A 134 -6.30 -15.34 -8.04
C GLU A 134 -5.74 -14.90 -6.68
N TYR A 135 -5.38 -15.86 -5.82
CA TYR A 135 -4.95 -15.58 -4.43
C TYR A 135 -3.60 -14.85 -4.33
N LEU A 136 -2.76 -14.89 -5.36
CA LEU A 136 -1.41 -14.31 -5.33
C LEU A 136 -1.27 -13.02 -6.16
N PHE A 137 -2.29 -12.70 -6.96
CA PHE A 137 -2.32 -11.50 -7.80
C PHE A 137 -3.76 -11.00 -7.98
N ALA A 138 -4.46 -10.83 -6.87
CA ALA A 138 -5.86 -10.42 -6.87
C ALA A 138 -6.06 -9.04 -7.50
N THR A 139 -7.15 -8.92 -8.25
CA THR A 139 -7.64 -7.64 -8.77
C THR A 139 -8.47 -6.95 -7.69
N PRO A 140 -8.12 -5.73 -7.25
CA PRO A 140 -8.95 -4.96 -6.33
C PRO A 140 -10.36 -4.70 -6.88
N ASP A 141 -11.36 -4.78 -6.01
CA ASP A 141 -12.74 -4.42 -6.29
C ASP A 141 -13.11 -3.17 -5.49
N ILE A 142 -12.81 -1.99 -6.06
CA ILE A 142 -12.98 -0.69 -5.40
C ILE A 142 -14.46 -0.40 -5.11
N GLU A 143 -15.34 -0.73 -6.05
CA GLU A 143 -16.78 -0.49 -5.92
C GLU A 143 -17.36 -1.33 -4.78
N ALA A 144 -17.06 -2.64 -4.74
CA ALA A 144 -17.51 -3.49 -3.64
C ALA A 144 -16.89 -3.09 -2.29
N SER A 145 -15.62 -2.65 -2.28
CA SER A 145 -14.97 -2.15 -1.06
C SER A 145 -15.65 -0.88 -0.53
N TYR A 146 -16.03 0.03 -1.43
CA TYR A 146 -16.78 1.24 -1.09
C TYR A 146 -18.19 0.92 -0.57
N GLU A 147 -18.88 -0.03 -1.20
CA GLU A 147 -20.18 -0.49 -0.72
C GLU A 147 -20.10 -1.11 0.67
N LEU A 148 -19.10 -1.96 0.92
CA LEU A 148 -18.84 -2.54 2.23
C LEU A 148 -18.58 -1.47 3.29
N GLN A 149 -17.72 -0.49 2.97
CA GLN A 149 -17.42 0.63 3.87
C GLN A 149 -18.67 1.44 4.21
N ARG A 150 -19.55 1.71 3.24
CA ARG A 150 -20.81 2.42 3.48
C ARG A 150 -21.78 1.64 4.36
N GLN A 151 -21.75 0.31 4.29
CA GLN A 151 -22.60 -0.55 5.12
C GLN A 151 -22.03 -0.75 6.54
N GLN A 152 -20.73 -0.55 6.74
CA GLN A 152 -20.01 -0.78 8.01
C GLN A 152 -19.06 0.39 8.35
N PRO A 153 -19.58 1.64 8.47
CA PRO A 153 -18.73 2.82 8.64
C PRO A 153 -17.91 2.80 9.94
N GLU A 154 -18.43 2.17 11.00
CA GLU A 154 -17.82 2.12 12.33
C GLU A 154 -16.50 1.36 12.42
N GLN A 155 -16.14 0.53 11.42
CA GLN A 155 -14.87 -0.21 11.44
C GLN A 155 -13.65 0.71 11.38
N VAL A 156 -13.79 1.90 10.80
CA VAL A 156 -12.67 2.81 10.54
C VAL A 156 -12.98 4.28 10.86
N GLN A 157 -14.25 4.67 10.81
CA GLN A 157 -14.71 6.02 11.13
C GLN A 157 -15.17 6.11 12.59
N ASP A 158 -14.22 5.95 13.51
CA ASP A 158 -14.38 6.35 14.91
C ASP A 158 -13.78 7.75 15.08
N ASP A 159 -14.58 8.69 15.62
CA ASP A 159 -14.18 10.09 15.83
C ASP A 159 -13.00 10.24 16.80
N HIS A 160 -12.72 9.22 17.62
CA HIS A 160 -11.57 9.19 18.51
C HIS A 160 -10.29 8.70 17.84
N THR A 161 -10.39 7.90 16.76
CA THR A 161 -9.22 7.33 16.10
C THR A 161 -8.45 8.38 15.28
N ARG A 162 -7.25 8.74 15.74
CA ARG A 162 -6.35 9.68 15.05
C ARG A 162 -5.54 9.01 13.94
N VAL A 163 -5.13 7.76 14.14
CA VAL A 163 -4.34 7.00 13.16
C VAL A 163 -4.96 5.63 12.92
N VAL A 164 -5.23 5.32 11.65
CA VAL A 164 -5.63 3.99 11.19
C VAL A 164 -4.40 3.37 10.53
N VAL A 165 -3.81 2.35 11.16
CA VAL A 165 -2.67 1.63 10.59
C VAL A 165 -3.17 0.48 9.73
N VAL A 166 -2.75 0.44 8.47
CA VAL A 166 -3.23 -0.48 7.45
C VAL A 166 -2.09 -1.38 6.97
N PRO A 167 -2.16 -2.71 7.15
CA PRO A 167 -1.19 -3.61 6.54
C PRO A 167 -1.37 -3.60 5.02
N GLY A 168 -0.30 -3.36 4.28
CA GLY A 168 -0.33 -3.37 2.81
C GLY A 168 -0.55 -4.77 2.22
N PHE A 169 -0.34 -4.87 0.90
CA PHE A 169 -0.09 -6.11 0.15
C PHE A 169 -1.29 -7.06 -0.06
N GLY A 170 -2.34 -6.98 0.76
CA GLY A 170 -3.49 -7.88 0.67
C GLY A 170 -4.85 -7.19 0.49
N VAL A 171 -5.83 -8.03 0.15
CA VAL A 171 -7.28 -7.80 0.14
C VAL A 171 -7.97 -9.09 0.63
N ARG A 172 -9.30 -9.10 0.72
CA ARG A 172 -10.07 -10.33 0.88
C ARG A 172 -11.12 -10.49 -0.21
N ASN A 173 -11.60 -11.70 -0.45
CA ASN A 173 -12.79 -11.88 -1.30
C ASN A 173 -14.09 -11.79 -0.47
N GLN A 174 -15.24 -11.98 -1.14
CA GLN A 174 -16.56 -11.96 -0.51
C GLN A 174 -16.76 -13.07 0.53
N ARG A 175 -16.02 -14.19 0.42
CA ARG A 175 -16.01 -15.28 1.40
C ARG A 175 -15.16 -14.98 2.65
N GLY A 176 -14.44 -13.86 2.65
CA GLY A 176 -13.53 -13.49 3.74
C GLY A 176 -12.14 -14.12 3.65
N GLU A 177 -11.81 -14.76 2.53
CA GLU A 177 -10.51 -15.37 2.29
C GLU A 177 -9.49 -14.30 1.87
N VAL A 178 -8.30 -14.36 2.44
CA VAL A 178 -7.22 -13.40 2.15
C VAL A 178 -6.59 -13.68 0.79
N MET A 179 -6.28 -12.61 0.06
CA MET A 179 -5.59 -12.64 -1.22
C MET A 179 -4.49 -11.57 -1.25
N CYS A 180 -3.37 -11.83 -1.93
CA CYS A 180 -2.32 -10.85 -2.18
C CYS A 180 -2.59 -10.12 -3.50
N THR A 181 -2.30 -8.81 -3.56
CA THR A 181 -2.43 -8.01 -4.79
C THR A 181 -1.13 -7.94 -5.61
N GLY A 182 -0.23 -8.90 -5.38
CA GLY A 182 1.04 -9.02 -6.08
C GLY A 182 2.22 -8.27 -5.41
N ARG A 183 3.43 -8.60 -5.86
CA ARG A 183 4.67 -8.14 -5.22
C ARG A 183 4.82 -6.61 -5.31
N GLY A 184 5.13 -5.99 -4.18
CA GLY A 184 5.34 -4.54 -4.10
C GLY A 184 4.04 -3.72 -4.06
N SER A 185 2.89 -4.36 -3.96
CA SER A 185 1.58 -3.72 -4.06
C SER A 185 1.12 -2.96 -2.80
N SER A 186 1.95 -2.82 -1.74
CA SER A 186 1.56 -1.97 -0.61
C SER A 186 1.29 -0.53 -1.05
N ASP A 187 1.92 -0.06 -2.14
CA ASP A 187 1.59 1.24 -2.71
C ASP A 187 0.15 1.27 -3.25
N LEU A 188 -0.32 0.17 -3.86
CA LEU A 188 -1.69 -0.01 -4.34
C LEU A 188 -2.70 -0.10 -3.19
N THR A 189 -2.33 -0.63 -2.03
CA THR A 189 -3.20 -0.58 -0.83
C THR A 189 -3.54 0.87 -0.44
N LEU A 190 -2.58 1.80 -0.55
CA LEU A 190 -2.85 3.20 -0.24
C LEU A 190 -3.84 3.83 -1.22
N VAL A 191 -3.74 3.49 -2.51
CA VAL A 191 -4.72 3.94 -3.52
C VAL A 191 -6.11 3.41 -3.21
N GLN A 192 -6.24 2.11 -2.93
CA GLN A 192 -7.53 1.51 -2.56
C GLN A 192 -8.16 2.18 -1.35
N ILE A 193 -7.38 2.40 -0.28
CA ILE A 193 -7.84 3.13 0.91
C ILE A 193 -8.27 4.55 0.54
N ALA A 194 -7.47 5.25 -0.26
CA ALA A 194 -7.79 6.62 -0.63
C ALA A 194 -9.08 6.74 -1.44
N GLU A 195 -9.34 5.82 -2.36
CA GLU A 195 -10.58 5.82 -3.13
C GLU A 195 -11.79 5.41 -2.28
N VAL A 196 -11.67 4.36 -1.47
CA VAL A 196 -12.76 3.87 -0.59
C VAL A 196 -13.14 4.92 0.46
N TYR A 197 -12.17 5.63 1.03
CA TYR A 197 -12.40 6.61 2.09
C TYR A 197 -12.39 8.08 1.61
N GLY A 198 -12.35 8.31 0.29
CA GLY A 198 -12.47 9.65 -0.31
C GLY A 198 -11.32 10.61 0.04
N LEU A 199 -10.08 10.11 0.14
CA LEU A 199 -8.92 10.93 0.46
C LEU A 199 -8.50 11.75 -0.77
N PRO A 200 -8.31 13.08 -0.66
CA PRO A 200 -7.98 13.93 -1.80
C PRO A 200 -6.50 13.86 -2.23
N GLU A 201 -5.63 13.43 -1.32
CA GLU A 201 -4.18 13.33 -1.53
C GLU A 201 -3.62 12.12 -0.77
N ILE A 202 -2.69 11.43 -1.42
CA ILE A 202 -1.91 10.34 -0.85
C ILE A 202 -0.43 10.67 -0.87
N VAL A 203 0.29 10.24 0.17
CA VAL A 203 1.71 10.54 0.38
C VAL A 203 2.52 9.26 0.50
N PHE A 204 3.56 9.13 -0.32
CA PHE A 204 4.53 8.06 -0.26
C PHE A 204 5.80 8.57 0.42
N TRP A 205 6.07 8.05 1.61
CA TRP A 205 7.35 8.26 2.29
C TRP A 205 8.41 7.36 1.67
N LYS A 206 9.40 7.99 1.04
CA LYS A 206 10.54 7.33 0.40
C LYS A 206 11.82 8.09 0.70
N ASP A 207 12.91 7.34 0.83
CA ASP A 207 14.25 7.89 1.09
C ASP A 207 14.73 8.83 -0.02
N THR A 208 14.17 8.71 -1.23
CA THR A 208 14.50 9.60 -2.35
C THR A 208 13.87 10.98 -2.23
N GLY A 209 12.80 11.14 -1.44
CA GLY A 209 12.07 12.40 -1.29
C GLY A 209 11.23 12.82 -2.50
N GLY A 210 11.32 12.14 -3.65
CA GLY A 210 10.63 12.54 -4.87
C GLY A 210 11.17 11.86 -6.12
N PHE A 211 10.74 12.33 -7.28
CA PHE A 211 11.39 12.05 -8.56
C PHE A 211 12.66 12.88 -8.67
N TRP A 212 13.78 12.26 -9.05
CA TRP A 212 14.99 13.02 -9.34
C TRP A 212 14.78 13.95 -10.54
N ALA A 213 15.37 15.15 -10.52
CA ALA A 213 15.28 16.10 -11.64
C ALA A 213 15.84 15.51 -12.95
N ARG A 214 16.82 14.60 -12.83
CA ARG A 214 17.24 13.71 -13.92
C ARG A 214 17.04 12.25 -13.51
N PRO A 215 16.46 11.41 -14.37
CA PRO A 215 16.23 9.99 -14.08
C PRO A 215 17.47 9.30 -13.53
N ASN A 216 17.32 8.61 -12.41
CA ASN A 216 18.37 7.83 -11.73
C ASN A 216 19.67 8.62 -11.41
N GLN A 217 19.59 9.94 -11.24
CA GLN A 217 20.78 10.78 -10.98
C GLN A 217 20.57 11.70 -9.76
N PRO A 218 20.79 11.21 -8.53
CA PRO A 218 20.53 11.94 -7.28
C PRO A 218 21.25 13.29 -7.16
N ARG A 219 22.42 13.45 -7.82
CA ARG A 219 23.22 14.68 -7.78
C ARG A 219 22.50 15.92 -8.32
N TYR A 220 21.39 15.75 -9.06
CA TYR A 220 20.58 16.85 -9.58
C TYR A 220 19.40 17.21 -8.65
N GLY A 221 19.30 16.58 -7.48
CA GLY A 221 18.18 16.77 -6.57
C GLY A 221 16.88 16.16 -7.08
N ILE A 222 15.79 16.46 -6.39
CA ILE A 222 14.44 16.06 -6.76
C ILE A 222 13.68 17.19 -7.46
N ILE A 223 12.59 16.83 -8.11
CA ILE A 223 11.58 17.78 -8.56
C ILE A 223 10.78 18.21 -7.34
N GLU A 224 11.04 19.43 -6.88
CA GLU A 224 10.24 20.09 -5.85
C GLU A 224 9.02 20.74 -6.51
N GLY A 225 7.82 20.42 -6.00
CA GLY A 225 6.57 20.98 -6.52
C GLY A 225 5.82 20.04 -7.46
N ASN A 226 5.14 20.61 -8.45
CA ASN A 226 4.16 19.87 -9.25
C ASN A 226 4.79 19.13 -10.45
N MET A 227 4.29 17.93 -10.70
CA MET A 227 4.54 17.13 -11.91
C MET A 227 3.18 16.70 -12.48
N SER A 228 3.00 16.69 -13.79
CA SER A 228 1.78 16.17 -14.40
C SER A 228 1.69 14.64 -14.29
N ARG A 229 0.49 14.08 -14.34
CA ARG A 229 0.29 12.63 -14.38
C ARG A 229 0.97 11.98 -15.59
N ALA A 230 0.95 12.64 -16.74
CA ALA A 230 1.57 12.15 -17.97
C ALA A 230 3.10 12.04 -17.84
N GLU A 231 3.77 13.07 -17.33
CA GLU A 231 5.21 13.04 -17.07
C GLU A 231 5.59 11.92 -16.09
N ALA A 232 4.79 11.71 -15.03
CA ALA A 232 5.04 10.62 -14.08
C ALA A 232 4.93 9.23 -14.74
N LEU A 233 3.96 9.03 -15.64
CA LEU A 233 3.77 7.78 -16.38
C LEU A 233 4.90 7.49 -17.38
N GLU A 234 5.44 8.52 -18.05
CA GLU A 234 6.61 8.38 -18.93
C GLU A 234 7.83 7.89 -18.15
N ARG A 235 7.91 8.26 -16.86
CA ARG A 235 9.00 7.91 -15.94
C ARG A 235 8.74 6.65 -15.11
N ARG A 236 7.67 5.88 -15.37
CA ARG A 236 7.31 4.68 -14.59
C ARG A 236 8.42 3.63 -14.50
N GLY A 237 9.30 3.56 -15.51
CA GLY A 237 10.45 2.65 -15.54
C GLY A 237 11.51 2.91 -14.45
N GLU A 238 11.50 4.07 -13.81
CA GLU A 238 12.37 4.40 -12.67
C GLU A 238 11.97 3.67 -11.38
N LYS A 239 10.81 2.98 -11.37
CA LYS A 239 10.31 2.20 -10.23
C LYS A 239 10.22 3.01 -8.93
N VAL A 240 9.91 4.30 -9.05
CA VAL A 240 9.67 5.18 -7.90
C VAL A 240 8.39 4.77 -7.17
N LEU A 241 7.35 4.36 -7.89
CA LEU A 241 6.08 3.83 -7.36
C LEU A 241 5.68 2.57 -8.13
N ASP A 242 4.82 1.74 -7.53
CA ASP A 242 4.07 0.73 -8.28
C ASP A 242 3.25 1.43 -9.38
N GLU A 243 3.27 0.90 -10.61
CA GLU A 243 2.65 1.57 -11.76
C GLU A 243 1.13 1.71 -11.63
N ARG A 244 0.49 0.81 -10.89
CA ARG A 244 -0.96 0.86 -10.65
C ARG A 244 -1.36 2.05 -9.78
N THR A 245 -0.40 2.65 -9.07
CA THR A 245 -0.65 3.84 -8.24
C THR A 245 -1.05 5.05 -9.06
N TYR A 246 -0.57 5.14 -10.30
CA TYR A 246 -0.85 6.29 -11.16
C TYR A 246 -2.32 6.37 -11.57
N ALA A 247 -3.11 5.29 -11.38
CA ALA A 247 -4.56 5.27 -11.57
C ALA A 247 -5.31 6.17 -10.58
N PHE A 248 -4.69 6.52 -9.45
CA PHE A 248 -5.34 7.32 -8.42
C PHE A 248 -5.82 8.68 -8.98
N PRO A 249 -7.13 9.00 -8.86
CA PRO A 249 -7.70 10.23 -9.42
C PRO A 249 -7.28 11.50 -8.68
N GLY A 250 -6.84 11.38 -7.42
CA GLY A 250 -6.38 12.51 -6.61
C GLY A 250 -4.91 12.85 -6.78
N HIS A 251 -4.40 13.66 -5.85
CA HIS A 251 -3.00 14.05 -5.83
C HIS A 251 -2.12 12.94 -5.25
N ILE A 252 -0.97 12.68 -5.89
CA ILE A 252 0.05 11.78 -5.33
C ILE A 252 1.26 12.61 -4.93
N ARG A 253 1.73 12.47 -3.71
CA ARG A 253 2.99 13.05 -3.27
C ARG A 253 4.01 11.99 -2.96
N ILE A 254 5.26 12.25 -3.32
CA ILE A 254 6.41 11.48 -2.87
C ILE A 254 7.30 12.44 -2.08
N THR A 255 7.67 12.06 -0.87
CA THR A 255 8.42 12.91 0.04
C THR A 255 9.23 12.10 1.04
N GLU A 256 10.10 12.76 1.80
CA GLU A 256 10.88 12.13 2.86
C GLU A 256 9.99 11.79 4.07
N PRO A 257 10.33 10.75 4.85
CA PRO A 257 9.60 10.42 6.07
C PRO A 257 9.43 11.61 7.02
N GLY A 258 8.21 11.77 7.56
CA GLY A 258 7.84 12.87 8.46
C GLY A 258 7.46 14.18 7.77
N LYS A 259 7.60 14.29 6.44
CA LYS A 259 7.18 15.45 5.66
C LYS A 259 5.87 15.15 4.91
N TYR A 260 5.15 16.20 4.53
CA TYR A 260 3.87 16.09 3.80
C TYR A 260 3.61 17.25 2.82
N ASP A 261 4.36 18.35 2.89
CA ASP A 261 4.16 19.56 2.09
C ASP A 261 5.31 19.88 1.12
N CYS A 262 6.34 19.02 1.05
CA CYS A 262 7.47 19.14 0.13
C CYS A 262 7.62 17.88 -0.75
N GLY A 263 8.62 17.88 -1.64
CA GLY A 263 8.89 16.78 -2.56
C GLY A 263 8.13 16.91 -3.87
N THR A 264 8.02 15.79 -4.61
CA THR A 264 7.31 15.77 -5.90
C THR A 264 5.83 15.50 -5.68
N ARG A 265 4.98 16.41 -6.14
CA ARG A 265 3.52 16.30 -6.14
C ARG A 265 3.00 16.07 -7.55
N ILE A 266 2.59 14.84 -7.83
CA ILE A 266 1.93 14.48 -9.07
C ILE A 266 0.47 14.92 -9.02
N LEU A 267 0.07 15.71 -10.02
CA LEU A 267 -1.29 16.22 -10.17
C LEU A 267 -2.25 15.12 -10.69
N PRO A 268 -3.56 15.23 -10.40
CA PRO A 268 -4.60 14.45 -11.04
C PRO A 268 -4.46 14.40 -12.56
N PRO A 269 -4.95 13.33 -13.21
CA PRO A 269 -5.06 13.32 -14.66
C PRO A 269 -5.96 14.47 -15.14
N GLU A 270 -5.55 15.15 -16.22
CA GLU A 270 -6.31 16.25 -16.81
C GLU A 270 -7.71 15.82 -17.28
N ASN A 271 -7.84 14.55 -17.71
CA ASN A 271 -9.11 13.92 -18.05
C ASN A 271 -9.27 12.58 -17.30
N PRO A 272 -9.91 12.56 -16.13
CA PRO A 272 -10.05 11.37 -15.29
C PRO A 272 -10.73 10.20 -16.00
N TRP A 273 -11.73 10.47 -16.83
CA TRP A 273 -12.54 9.43 -17.50
C TRP A 273 -11.76 8.67 -18.58
N GLN A 274 -10.92 9.35 -19.37
CA GLN A 274 -10.05 8.68 -20.35
C GLN A 274 -8.91 7.91 -19.68
N PHE A 275 -8.45 8.40 -18.52
CA PHE A 275 -7.36 7.78 -17.78
C PHE A 275 -7.78 6.44 -17.17
N ASP A 276 -8.99 6.39 -16.61
CA ASP A 276 -9.55 5.21 -15.94
C ASP A 276 -9.76 4.04 -16.93
N GLU A 277 -10.25 4.33 -18.15
CA GLU A 277 -10.45 3.33 -19.19
C GLU A 277 -9.13 2.75 -19.73
N ALA A 278 -8.08 3.55 -19.80
CA ALA A 278 -6.75 3.11 -20.24
C ALA A 278 -6.07 2.21 -19.18
N MET A 279 -6.17 2.59 -17.89
CA MET A 279 -5.55 1.83 -16.79
C MET A 279 -6.25 0.50 -16.52
N ARG A 280 -7.59 0.44 -16.62
CA ARG A 280 -8.38 -0.81 -16.47
C ARG A 280 -8.12 -1.85 -17.55
N ARG A 281 -7.59 -1.47 -18.72
CA ARG A 281 -7.20 -2.40 -19.80
C ARG A 281 -5.81 -3.00 -19.61
N THR A 282 -4.98 -2.40 -18.74
CA THR A 282 -3.60 -2.82 -18.48
C THR A 282 -3.39 -3.49 -17.13
N ALA A 283 -4.38 -3.41 -16.23
CA ALA A 283 -4.44 -4.12 -14.95
C ALA A 283 -5.10 -5.49 -15.08
#